data_AF-A0A2D6BQU5-F1
#
_entry.id   AF-A0A2D6BQU5-F1
#
_cell.length_a   1.000
_cell.length_b   1.000
_cell.length_c   1.000
_cell.angle_alpha   90.00
_cell.angle_beta   90.00
_cell.angle_gamma   90.00
#
_symmetry.space_group_name_H-M   'P 1'
#
loop_
_entity.id
_entity.type
_entity.pdbx_description
1 polymer ?
#
loop_
_entity_poly.entity_id
_entity_poly.type
_entity_poly.pdbx_seq_one_letter_code
_entity_poly.pdbx_strand_id
1 'polypeptide(L)'
;MSEWTPEKLTARVFEILRDELLEVGGDFSPQSNLVDAGLDSLAVTQLMLSIEESTGVWVDESLLTPENLECAETLAACVHEQLQQG
;
A
#
# COMPACT_ATOMS: atom_id res chain seq x y z
N MET A 1 10.95 -16.96 -6.08
CA MET A 1 10.78 -15.85 -7.03
C MET A 1 9.41 -15.28 -6.74
N SER A 2 9.34 -14.13 -6.08
CA SER A 2 8.08 -13.51 -5.70
C SER A 2 7.26 -13.21 -6.98
N GLU A 3 6.03 -13.70 -7.03
CA GLU A 3 5.09 -13.52 -8.16
C GLU A 3 4.45 -12.12 -8.22
N TRP A 4 4.85 -11.27 -7.27
CA TRP A 4 4.42 -9.91 -7.06
C TRP A 4 5.30 -8.99 -7.90
N THR A 5 4.72 -8.37 -8.92
CA THR A 5 5.33 -7.25 -9.65
C THR A 5 4.89 -5.93 -9.00
N PRO A 6 5.64 -4.83 -9.19
CA PRO A 6 5.23 -3.52 -8.68
C PRO A 6 3.81 -3.15 -9.15
N GLU A 7 3.48 -3.41 -10.41
CA GLU A 7 2.13 -3.15 -10.96
C GLU A 7 1.02 -3.95 -10.23
N LYS A 8 1.26 -5.23 -9.94
CA LYS A 8 0.31 -6.07 -9.19
C LYS A 8 0.16 -5.61 -7.75
N LEU A 9 1.26 -5.24 -7.11
CA LEU A 9 1.25 -4.70 -5.75
C LEU A 9 0.51 -3.37 -5.70
N THR A 10 0.74 -2.47 -6.67
CA THR A 10 0.02 -1.20 -6.76
C THR A 10 -1.48 -1.45 -6.88
N ALA A 11 -1.90 -2.33 -7.77
CA ALA A 11 -3.31 -2.69 -7.90
C ALA A 11 -3.87 -3.27 -6.60
N ARG A 12 -3.14 -4.19 -5.95
CA ARG A 12 -3.57 -4.84 -4.72
C ARG A 12 -3.69 -3.85 -3.55
N VAL A 13 -2.68 -3.03 -3.35
CA VAL A 13 -2.64 -1.95 -2.34
C VAL A 13 -3.79 -0.97 -2.59
N PHE A 14 -3.99 -0.56 -3.84
CA PHE A 14 -5.07 0.33 -4.23
C PHE A 14 -6.46 -0.28 -3.98
N GLU A 15 -6.66 -1.56 -4.28
CA GLU A 15 -7.91 -2.27 -3.98
C GLU A 15 -8.19 -2.31 -2.49
N ILE A 16 -7.20 -2.67 -1.65
CA ILE A 16 -7.35 -2.68 -0.19
C ILE A 16 -7.69 -1.27 0.31
N LEU A 17 -6.97 -0.26 -0.18
CA LEU A 17 -7.22 1.14 0.17
C LEU A 17 -8.64 1.57 -0.19
N ARG A 18 -9.10 1.26 -1.40
CA ARG A 18 -10.42 1.69 -1.90
C ARG A 18 -11.58 0.91 -1.29
N ASP A 19 -11.41 -0.38 -1.07
CA ASP A 19 -12.49 -1.29 -0.70
C ASP A 19 -12.59 -1.48 0.83
N GLU A 20 -11.44 -1.47 1.52
CA GLU A 20 -11.38 -1.83 2.94
C GLU A 20 -11.01 -0.66 3.87
N LEU A 21 -10.26 0.34 3.39
CA LEU A 21 -9.66 1.35 4.28
C LEU A 21 -10.23 2.77 4.11
N LEU A 22 -10.40 3.22 2.88
CA LEU A 22 -10.78 4.58 2.52
C LEU A 22 -12.15 4.58 1.87
N GLU A 23 -13.05 5.42 2.35
CA GLU A 23 -14.31 5.73 1.66
C GLU A 23 -14.06 6.77 0.56
N VAL A 24 -13.39 6.34 -0.50
CA VAL A 24 -12.99 7.20 -1.61
C VAL A 24 -14.01 7.17 -2.76
N GLY A 25 -14.26 8.35 -3.33
CA GLY A 25 -15.08 8.50 -4.54
C GLY A 25 -14.35 8.07 -5.82
N GLY A 26 -15.03 8.15 -6.96
CA GLY A 26 -14.51 7.72 -8.27
C GLY A 26 -13.27 8.47 -8.78
N ASP A 27 -12.85 9.55 -8.13
CA ASP A 27 -11.62 10.32 -8.45
C ASP A 27 -10.35 9.73 -7.81
N PHE A 28 -10.47 8.77 -6.89
CA PHE A 28 -9.29 8.15 -6.28
C PHE A 28 -8.56 7.25 -7.27
N SER A 29 -7.26 7.52 -7.43
CA SER A 29 -6.38 6.86 -8.37
C SER A 29 -5.14 6.33 -7.64
N PRO A 30 -4.41 5.36 -8.21
CA PRO A 30 -3.18 4.83 -7.58
C PRO A 30 -2.07 5.88 -7.43
N GLN A 31 -2.18 7.01 -8.15
CA GLN A 31 -1.30 8.18 -8.06
C GLN A 31 -1.87 9.30 -7.17
N SER A 32 -2.98 9.05 -6.48
CA SER A 32 -3.56 10.00 -5.53
C SER A 32 -2.84 9.93 -4.19
N ASN A 33 -2.78 11.08 -3.51
CA ASN A 33 -2.17 11.15 -2.20
C ASN A 33 -3.00 10.38 -1.17
N LEU A 34 -2.40 9.36 -0.56
CA LEU A 34 -3.10 8.48 0.37
C LEU A 34 -3.46 9.23 1.67
N VAL A 35 -2.56 10.09 2.14
CA VAL A 35 -2.78 10.90 3.35
C VAL A 35 -3.91 11.91 3.11
N ASP A 36 -3.92 12.55 1.94
CA ASP A 36 -5.01 13.48 1.55
C ASP A 36 -6.35 12.75 1.37
N ALA A 37 -6.31 11.49 0.90
CA ALA A 37 -7.48 10.63 0.75
C ALA A 37 -8.07 10.14 2.09
N GLY A 38 -7.44 10.45 3.24
CA GLY A 38 -7.92 10.08 4.57
C GLY A 38 -7.26 8.84 5.16
N LEU A 39 -6.03 8.49 4.74
CA LEU A 39 -5.28 7.41 5.33
C LEU A 39 -4.79 7.78 6.75
N ASP A 40 -5.55 7.34 7.75
CA ASP A 40 -5.22 7.49 9.18
C ASP A 40 -4.35 6.34 9.72
N SER A 41 -3.79 6.52 10.92
CA SER A 41 -2.93 5.51 11.58
C SER A 41 -3.55 4.12 11.71
N LEU A 42 -4.87 4.05 11.94
CA LEU A 42 -5.60 2.77 11.99
C LEU A 42 -5.64 2.10 10.61
N ALA A 43 -5.91 2.88 9.57
CA ALA A 43 -5.96 2.40 8.19
C ALA A 43 -4.58 1.95 7.71
N VAL A 44 -3.51 2.64 8.13
CA VAL A 44 -2.12 2.23 7.91
C VAL A 44 -1.84 0.87 8.55
N THR A 45 -2.27 0.64 9.80
CA THR A 45 -2.11 -0.67 10.45
C THR A 45 -2.86 -1.79 9.73
N GLN A 46 -4.10 -1.53 9.32
CA GLN A 46 -4.91 -2.48 8.54
C GLN A 46 -4.29 -2.77 7.16
N LEU A 47 -3.71 -1.74 6.52
CA LEU A 47 -3.00 -1.89 5.25
C LEU A 47 -1.80 -2.82 5.39
N MET A 48 -0.97 -2.62 6.41
CA MET A 48 0.18 -3.49 6.68
C MET A 48 -0.24 -4.96 6.84
N LEU A 49 -1.26 -5.21 7.66
CA LEU A 49 -1.81 -6.56 7.87
C LEU A 49 -2.33 -7.16 6.57
N SER A 50 -3.05 -6.39 5.77
CA SER A 50 -3.64 -6.86 4.50
C SER A 50 -2.57 -7.16 3.44
N ILE A 51 -1.49 -6.36 3.42
CA ILE A 51 -0.33 -6.59 2.56
C ILE A 51 0.43 -7.84 3.01
N GLU A 52 0.65 -8.01 4.31
CA GLU A 52 1.31 -9.21 4.87
C GLU A 52 0.49 -10.47 4.55
N GLU A 53 -0.82 -10.46 4.79
CA GLU A 53 -1.70 -11.60 4.46
C GLU A 53 -1.69 -11.92 2.97
N SER A 54 -1.59 -10.89 2.10
CA SER A 54 -1.56 -11.10 0.64
C SER A 54 -0.20 -11.57 0.14
N THR A 55 0.90 -10.99 0.65
CA THR A 55 2.25 -11.13 0.08
C THR A 55 3.17 -12.04 0.90
N GLY A 56 2.85 -12.27 2.17
CA GLY A 56 3.67 -12.97 3.16
C GLY A 56 4.81 -12.13 3.73
N VAL A 57 4.90 -10.84 3.43
CA VAL A 57 5.95 -9.94 3.91
C VAL A 57 5.41 -8.92 4.90
N TRP A 58 6.10 -8.82 6.04
CA TRP A 58 5.86 -7.78 7.03
C TRP A 58 6.40 -6.44 6.53
N VAL A 59 5.52 -5.44 6.42
CA VAL A 59 5.89 -4.06 6.10
C VAL A 59 6.11 -3.30 7.41
N ASP A 60 7.32 -2.78 7.61
CA ASP A 60 7.65 -2.04 8.82
C ASP A 60 7.06 -0.61 8.79
N GLU A 61 6.65 -0.10 9.95
CA GLU A 61 6.17 1.29 10.08
C GLU A 61 7.23 2.32 9.66
N SER A 62 8.51 1.99 9.76
CA SER A 62 9.60 2.85 9.28
C SER A 62 9.56 3.06 7.76
N LEU A 63 8.88 2.20 7.00
CA LEU A 63 8.65 2.37 5.56
C LEU A 63 7.44 3.24 5.27
N LEU A 64 6.58 3.53 6.25
CA LEU A 64 5.36 4.31 6.09
C LEU A 64 5.65 5.80 6.30
N THR A 65 6.65 6.28 5.58
CA THR A 65 6.99 7.71 5.53
C THR A 65 5.97 8.45 4.65
N PRO A 66 5.78 9.76 4.85
CA PRO A 66 4.92 10.56 3.98
C PRO A 66 5.33 10.50 2.50
N GLU A 67 6.62 10.28 2.21
CA GLU A 67 7.12 10.07 0.85
C GLU A 67 6.64 8.73 0.26
N ASN A 68 6.68 7.64 1.04
CA ASN A 68 6.22 6.33 0.59
C ASN A 68 4.69 6.21 0.56
N LEU A 69 4.00 6.96 1.41
CA LEU A 69 2.54 7.11 1.42
C LEU A 69 2.04 8.19 0.45
N GLU A 70 2.92 8.76 -0.36
CA GLU A 70 2.53 9.75 -1.36
C GLU A 70 1.56 9.16 -2.37
N CYS A 71 1.70 7.88 -2.74
CA CYS A 71 0.84 7.20 -3.70
C CYS A 71 0.85 5.69 -3.44
N ALA A 72 -0.18 4.97 -3.90
CA ALA A 72 -0.20 3.51 -3.84
C ALA A 72 0.98 2.87 -4.61
N GLU A 73 1.42 3.53 -5.69
CA GLU A 73 2.55 3.09 -6.51
C GLU A 73 3.89 3.13 -5.75
N THR A 74 4.14 4.21 -5.01
CA THR A 74 5.36 4.35 -4.20
C THR A 74 5.40 3.33 -3.07
N LEU A 75 4.27 3.13 -2.39
CA LEU A 75 4.16 2.12 -1.34
C LEU A 75 4.40 0.72 -1.91
N ALA A 76 3.76 0.38 -3.02
CA ALA A 76 3.91 -0.90 -3.69
C ALA A 76 5.36 -1.16 -4.14
N ALA A 77 6.06 -0.15 -4.64
CA ALA A 77 7.49 -0.25 -4.95
C ALA A 77 8.32 -0.55 -3.70
N CYS A 78 8.02 0.10 -2.56
CA CYS A 78 8.67 -0.17 -1.28
C CYS A 78 8.46 -1.62 -0.81
N VAL A 79 7.22 -2.10 -0.88
CA VAL A 79 6.88 -3.49 -0.53
C VAL A 79 7.57 -4.48 -1.48
N HIS A 80 7.63 -4.16 -2.77
CA HIS A 80 8.32 -4.97 -3.76
C HIS A 80 9.82 -5.10 -3.47
N GLU A 81 10.50 -4.00 -3.16
CA GLU A 81 11.91 -4.00 -2.75
C GLU A 81 12.10 -4.90 -1.52
N GLN A 82 11.19 -4.81 -0.53
CA GLN A 82 11.25 -5.63 0.67
C GLN A 82 11.07 -7.13 0.38
N LEU A 83 10.16 -7.47 -0.54
CA LEU A 83 9.95 -8.83 -1.07
C LEU A 83 11.16 -9.40 -1.82
N GLN A 84 12.06 -8.56 -2.34
CA GLN A 84 13.31 -9.01 -2.99
C GLN A 84 14.45 -9.20 -2.00
N GLN A 85 14.39 -8.54 -0.83
CA GLN A 85 15.41 -8.65 0.22
C GLN A 85 15.09 -9.69 1.30
N GLY A 86 13.85 -10.19 1.33
CA GLY A 86 13.36 -11.24 2.24
C GLY A 86 13.53 -12.67 1.73
#